data_AF-W1XBE9-F1
#
_entry.id   AF-W1XBE9-F1
#
_cell.length_a   1.000
_cell.length_b   1.000
_cell.length_c   1.000
_cell.angle_alpha   90.00
_cell.angle_beta   90.00
_cell.angle_gamma   90.00
#
_symmetry.space_group_name_H-M   'P 1'
#
loop_
_entity.id
_entity.type
_entity.pdbx_description
1 polymer ?
#
loop_
_entity_poly.entity_id
_entity_poly.type
_entity_poly.pdbx_seq_one_letter_code
_entity_poly.pdbx_strand_id
1 'polypeptide(L)'
;ANTIIIYDADRLGLSQLYQMRGRVGRSRRRAYAYFMYRPDKILSEAAEKRLKAIEEFTELGAGFKLAMRDLEIRGAGNLLGSQQHGNIA
;
A
#
# COMPACT_ATOMS: atom_id res chain seq x y z
N ALA A 1 11.49 -1.55 -19.10
CA ALA A 1 10.11 -1.03 -19.14
C ALA A 1 9.95 0.08 -18.09
N ASN A 2 9.22 1.16 -18.39
CA ASN A 2 8.97 2.30 -17.48
C ASN A 2 7.49 2.44 -17.07
N THR A 3 6.63 1.56 -17.55
CA THR A 3 5.21 1.52 -17.20
C THR A 3 4.81 0.09 -16.86
N ILE A 4 4.01 -0.08 -15.81
CA ILE A 4 3.37 -1.35 -15.47
C ILE A 4 1.86 -1.13 -15.29
N ILE A 5 1.06 -2.09 -15.76
CA ILE A 5 -0.38 -2.13 -15.58
C ILE A 5 -0.70 -3.44 -14.87
N ILE A 6 -1.42 -3.36 -13.76
CA ILE A 6 -1.73 -4.49 -12.90
C ILE A 6 -3.25 -4.62 -12.85
N TYR A 7 -3.77 -5.67 -13.49
CA TYR A 7 -5.18 -6.02 -13.43
C TYR A 7 -5.52 -6.71 -12.12
N ASP A 8 -6.77 -6.56 -11.67
CA ASP A 8 -7.30 -7.13 -10.41
C ASP A 8 -6.38 -6.83 -9.20
N ALA A 9 -5.83 -5.61 -9.13
CA ALA A 9 -4.87 -5.19 -8.10
C ALA A 9 -5.43 -5.30 -6.67
N ASP A 10 -6.75 -5.19 -6.52
CA ASP A 10 -7.48 -5.38 -5.27
C ASP A 10 -7.31 -6.80 -4.66
N ARG A 11 -6.95 -7.80 -5.48
CA ARG A 11 -6.70 -9.18 -5.05
C ARG A 11 -5.29 -9.39 -4.51
N LEU A 12 -4.38 -8.45 -4.72
CA LEU A 12 -2.99 -8.56 -4.31
C LEU A 12 -2.77 -7.99 -2.91
N GLY A 13 -1.83 -8.58 -2.17
CA GLY A 13 -1.35 -8.05 -0.90
C GLY A 13 -0.52 -6.77 -1.08
N LEU A 14 -0.41 -5.96 -0.02
CA LEU A 14 0.26 -4.66 -0.10
C LEU A 14 1.74 -4.79 -0.51
N SER A 15 2.41 -5.82 0.00
CA SER A 15 3.79 -6.15 -0.34
C SER A 15 3.95 -6.52 -1.82
N GLN A 16 3.00 -7.26 -2.40
CA GLN A 16 3.03 -7.63 -3.81
C GLN A 16 2.86 -6.41 -4.71
N LEU A 17 1.92 -5.52 -4.38
CA LEU A 17 1.71 -4.26 -5.10
C LEU A 17 2.98 -3.39 -5.08
N TYR A 18 3.63 -3.29 -3.92
CA TYR A 18 4.88 -2.55 -3.77
C TYR A 18 6.04 -3.15 -4.58
N GLN A 19 6.21 -4.48 -4.53
CA GLN A 19 7.23 -5.17 -5.31
C GLN A 19 7.01 -4.96 -6.82
N MET A 20 5.76 -5.02 -7.30
CA MET A 20 5.43 -4.80 -8.70
C MET A 20 5.70 -3.36 -9.14
N ARG A 21 5.34 -2.37 -8.31
CA ARG A 21 5.69 -0.96 -8.54
C ARG A 21 7.20 -0.73 -8.64
N GLY A 22 7.99 -1.38 -7.79
CA GLY A 22 9.45 -1.28 -7.78
C GLY A 22 10.16 -1.89 -9.00
N ARG A 23 9.44 -2.56 -9.91
CA ARG A 23 9.97 -3.08 -11.18
C ARG A 23 10.11 -1.99 -12.25
N VAL A 24 9.49 -0.83 -12.08
CA VAL A 24 9.61 0.33 -12.98
C VAL A 24 10.27 1.51 -12.27
N GLY A 25 10.69 2.55 -13.01
CA GLY A 25 11.22 3.78 -12.40
C GLY A 25 12.71 3.77 -12.04
N ARG A 26 13.51 2.87 -12.63
CA ARG A 26 14.97 2.81 -12.42
C ARG A 26 15.79 3.80 -13.28
N SER A 27 15.13 4.59 -14.11
CA SER A 27 15.76 5.56 -15.02
C SER A 27 15.45 6.99 -14.58
N ARG A 28 16.12 7.98 -15.17
CA ARG A 28 15.80 9.40 -14.96
C ARG A 28 14.44 9.82 -15.54
N ARG A 29 13.82 8.99 -16.39
CA ARG A 29 12.48 9.26 -16.94
C ARG A 29 11.41 8.85 -15.93
N ARG A 30 10.37 9.68 -15.81
CA ARG A 30 9.18 9.36 -15.02
C ARG A 30 8.61 8.01 -15.44
N ALA A 31 8.25 7.21 -14.44
CA ALA A 31 7.61 5.91 -14.61
C ALA A 31 6.20 5.94 -14.05
N TYR A 32 5.37 5.00 -14.51
CA TYR A 32 3.96 4.91 -14.15
C TYR A 32 3.60 3.49 -13.72
N ALA A 33 2.78 3.38 -12.68
CA ALA A 33 2.20 2.11 -12.24
C ALA A 33 0.69 2.30 -12.12
N TYR A 34 -0.08 1.54 -12.89
CA TYR A 34 -1.53 1.58 -12.88
C TYR A 34 -2.07 0.34 -12.15
N PHE A 35 -2.82 0.56 -11.08
CA PHE A 35 -3.50 -0.49 -10.32
C PHE A 35 -4.98 -0.48 -10.68
N MET A 36 -5.40 -1.49 -11.44
CA MET A 36 -6.74 -1.59 -12.01
C MET A 36 -7.58 -2.59 -11.21
N TYR A 37 -8.86 -2.30 -11.04
CA TYR A 37 -9.87 -3.23 -10.55
C TYR A 37 -11.14 -3.07 -11.40
N ARG A 38 -12.07 -4.03 -11.30
CA ARG A 38 -13.30 -3.99 -12.11
C ARG A 38 -14.17 -2.79 -11.72
N PRO A 39 -14.71 -2.04 -12.70
CA PRO A 39 -15.46 -0.80 -12.44
C PRO A 39 -16.69 -1.02 -11.54
N ASP A 40 -17.41 -2.13 -11.71
CA ASP A 40 -18.63 -2.43 -10.94
C ASP A 40 -18.37 -3.24 -9.66
N LYS A 41 -17.10 -3.34 -9.23
CA LYS A 41 -16.75 -4.12 -8.05
C LYS A 41 -16.88 -3.28 -6.79
N ILE A 42 -17.67 -3.78 -5.84
CA ILE A 42 -17.63 -3.31 -4.45
C ILE A 42 -16.34 -3.82 -3.81
N LEU A 43 -15.44 -2.92 -3.46
CA LEU A 43 -14.20 -3.24 -2.74
C LEU A 43 -14.51 -3.55 -1.28
N SER A 44 -13.76 -4.49 -0.69
CA SER A 44 -13.74 -4.61 0.76
C SER A 44 -12.98 -3.41 1.35
N GLU A 45 -13.33 -3.02 2.57
CA GLU A 45 -12.63 -1.95 3.29
C GLU A 45 -11.11 -2.18 3.33
N ALA A 46 -10.69 -3.43 3.53
CA ALA A 46 -9.28 -3.80 3.54
C ALA A 46 -8.60 -3.63 2.16
N ALA A 47 -9.31 -3.91 1.06
CA ALA A 47 -8.78 -3.72 -0.29
C ALA A 47 -8.67 -2.23 -0.63
N GLU A 48 -9.67 -1.43 -0.25
CA GLU A 48 -9.67 0.02 -0.45
C GLU A 48 -8.52 0.68 0.32
N LYS A 49 -8.37 0.39 1.62
CA LYS A 49 -7.26 0.88 2.44
C LYS A 49 -5.90 0.51 1.85
N ARG A 50 -5.77 -0.71 1.31
CA ARG A 50 -4.53 -1.20 0.69
C ARG A 50 -4.20 -0.45 -0.61
N LEU A 51 -5.17 -0.27 -1.50
CA LEU A 51 -5.00 0.44 -2.76
C LEU A 51 -4.65 1.92 -2.51
N LYS A 52 -5.29 2.56 -1.52
CA LYS A 52 -4.95 3.91 -1.09
C LYS A 52 -3.54 3.99 -0.51
N ALA A 53 -3.17 3.04 0.36
CA ALA A 53 -1.84 3.00 0.95
C ALA A 53 -0.73 2.92 -0.12
N ILE A 54 -0.87 2.08 -1.15
CA ILE A 54 0.16 1.96 -2.18
C ILE A 54 0.30 3.23 -3.05
N GLU A 55 -0.78 4.00 -3.21
CA GLU A 55 -0.77 5.31 -3.88
C GLU A 55 0.02 6.35 -3.06
N GLU A 56 -0.17 6.37 -1.74
CA GLU A 56 0.50 7.31 -0.83
C GLU A 56 2.01 7.02 -0.66
N PHE A 57 2.44 5.77 -0.81
CA PHE A 57 3.85 5.38 -0.63
C PHE A 57 4.76 5.74 -1.81
N THR A 58 4.79 6.99 -2.27
CA THR A 58 5.58 7.37 -3.46
C THR A 58 7.10 7.50 -3.20
N GLU A 59 7.54 7.54 -1.95
CA GLU A 59 8.95 7.78 -1.60
C GLU A 59 9.82 6.51 -1.61
N LEU A 60 11.05 6.66 -2.10
CA LEU A 60 12.10 5.64 -2.06
C LEU A 60 12.49 5.38 -0.59
N GLY A 61 12.48 4.12 -0.14
CA GLY A 61 12.81 3.76 1.24
C GLY A 61 11.62 3.58 2.18
N ALA A 62 10.38 3.70 1.69
CA ALA A 62 9.16 3.54 2.47
C ALA A 62 8.84 2.09 2.93
N GLY A 63 9.73 1.12 2.72
CA GLY A 63 9.48 -0.31 2.98
C GLY A 63 9.09 -0.62 4.44
N PHE A 64 9.68 0.10 5.41
CA PHE A 64 9.32 -0.04 6.82
C PHE A 64 7.92 0.52 7.12
N LYS A 65 7.61 1.73 6.62
CA LYS A 65 6.28 2.36 6.78
C LYS A 65 5.17 1.52 6.12
N LEU A 66 5.47 0.89 4.98
CA LEU A 66 4.58 -0.03 4.28
C LEU A 66 4.25 -1.25 5.13
N ALA A 67 5.27 -1.87 5.75
CA ALA A 67 5.09 -3.03 6.61
C ALA A 67 4.22 -2.70 7.84
N MET A 68 4.43 -1.53 8.45
CA MET A 68 3.59 -1.05 9.56
C MET A 68 2.13 -0.87 9.14
N ARG A 69 1.87 -0.27 7.97
CA ARG A 69 0.50 -0.13 7.46
C ARG A 69 -0.16 -1.43 7.08
N ASP A 70 0.58 -2.38 6.50
CA ASP A 70 0.07 -3.73 6.21
C ASP A 70 -0.36 -4.45 7.49
N LEU A 71 0.43 -4.31 8.56
CA LEU A 71 0.15 -4.88 9.88
C LEU A 71 -1.12 -4.27 10.50
N GLU A 72 -1.27 -2.95 10.43
CA GLU A 72 -2.48 -2.26 10.91
C GLU A 72 -3.74 -2.66 10.11
N ILE A 73 -3.65 -2.73 8.78
CA ILE A 73 -4.77 -3.13 7.91
C ILE A 73 -5.22 -4.57 8.21
N ARG A 74 -4.30 -5.47 8.57
CA ARG A 74 -4.60 -6.86 8.93
C ARG A 74 -5.22 -7.05 10.33
N GLY A 75 -5.40 -5.97 11.09
CA GLY A 75 -6.09 -6.03 12.39
C GLY A 75 -5.18 -6.24 13.59
N ALA A 76 -3.87 -5.97 13.49
CA ALA A 76 -2.97 -5.92 14.66
C ALA A 76 -3.20 -4.68 15.56
N GLY A 77 -4.40 -4.10 15.54
CA GLY A 77 -4.77 -2.89 16.28
C GLY A 77 -4.63 -3.01 17.80
N ASN A 78 -4.46 -4.22 18.35
CA ASN A 78 -4.21 -4.43 19.78
C ASN A 78 -2.72 -4.49 20.17
N LEU A 79 -1.77 -4.50 19.22
CA LEU A 79 -0.33 -4.44 19.54
C LEU A 79 0.17 -3.00 19.77
N LEU A 80 -0.57 -1.99 19.28
CA LEU A 80 -0.26 -0.56 19.45
C LEU A 80 -1.22 0.17 20.40
N GLY A 81 -2.29 -0.49 20.85
CA GLY A 81 -3.33 0.08 21.72
C GLY A 81 -2.94 0.28 23.19
N SER A 82 -1.77 -0.16 23.64
CA SER A 82 -1.32 0.02 25.03
C SER A 82 -0.49 1.28 25.30
N GLN A 83 -0.26 2.15 24.29
CA GLN A 83 0.33 3.48 24.51
C GLN A 83 -0.72 4.58 24.77
N GLN A 84 -2.00 4.24 24.96
CA GLN A 84 -2.92 5.11 25.71
C GLN A 84 -2.71 4.94 27.23
N HIS A 85 -1.58 5.44 27.73
CA HIS A 85 -1.42 5.85 29.13
C HIS A 85 -0.55 7.10 29.05
N GLY A 86 -1.07 8.32 29.14
CA GLY A 86 -1.66 8.92 30.32
C GLY A 86 -0.94 10.27 30.52
N ASN A 87 -1.70 11.33 30.82
CA ASN A 87 -1.31 12.69 31.16
C ASN A 87 0.19 13.05 31.19
N ILE A 88 0.57 14.07 30.42
CA ILE A 88 1.59 15.03 30.85
C ILE A 88 1.05 16.45 30.60
N ALA A 89 0.76 17.12 31.73
CA ALA A 89 0.50 18.55 32.02
C ALA A 89 -0.02 19.47 30.90
#